data_AF-A0A2V5PIH2-F1
#
_entry.id   AF-A0A2V5PIH2-F1
#
_cell.length_a   1.000
_cell.length_b   1.000
_cell.length_c   1.000
_cell.angle_alpha   90.00
_cell.angle_beta   90.00
_cell.angle_gamma   90.00
#
_symmetry.space_group_name_H-M   'P 1'
#
loop_
_entity.id
_entity.type
_entity.pdbx_description
1 polymer ?
#
loop_
_entity_poly.entity_id
_entity_poly.type
_entity_poly.pdbx_seq_one_letter_code
_entity_poly.pdbx_strand_id
1 'polypeptide(L)'
;KLTPNITDVVYAARAARKGGGNAISLINTINSITQVNLENLVPEPFVAGRSTHGGYCGPAVKPIALNMVQSCAADAEVSLPIS
;
A
#
# COMPACT_ATOMS: atom_id res chain seq x y z
N LYS A 1 -3.43 9.01 3.62
CA LYS A 1 -2.59 7.79 3.55
C LYS A 1 -2.89 7.08 2.23
N LEU A 2 -1.88 6.82 1.40
CA LEU A 2 -2.09 6.25 0.06
C LEU A 2 -1.82 4.74 0.06
N THR A 3 -2.62 4.01 -0.72
CA THR A 3 -2.52 2.55 -0.90
C THR A 3 -1.52 2.21 -2.01
N PRO A 4 -0.70 1.16 -1.86
CA PRO A 4 0.16 0.66 -2.93
C PRO A 4 -0.61 -0.18 -3.96
N ASN A 5 -1.87 -0.50 -3.70
CA ASN A 5 -2.71 -1.37 -4.54
C ASN A 5 -3.33 -0.58 -5.70
N ILE A 6 -2.47 0.06 -6.49
CA ILE A 6 -2.84 0.96 -7.59
C ILE A 6 -1.76 0.89 -8.67
N THR A 7 -2.13 1.15 -9.93
CA THR A 7 -1.19 1.18 -11.06
C THR A 7 -0.21 2.34 -10.96
N ASP A 8 -0.68 3.53 -10.60
CA ASP A 8 0.14 4.72 -10.46
C ASP A 8 -0.21 5.45 -9.15
N VAL A 9 0.75 5.43 -8.22
CA VAL A 9 0.60 6.10 -6.92
C VAL A 9 0.78 7.62 -7.03
N VAL A 10 1.50 8.11 -8.05
CA VAL A 10 1.75 9.53 -8.29
C VAL A 10 0.44 10.23 -8.67
N TYR A 11 -0.40 9.57 -9.49
CA TYR A 11 -1.75 10.05 -9.78
C TYR A 11 -2.55 10.36 -8.49
N ALA A 12 -2.56 9.42 -7.54
CA ALA A 12 -3.28 9.61 -6.27
C ALA A 12 -2.63 10.71 -5.40
N ALA A 13 -1.31 10.84 -5.42
CA ALA A 13 -0.59 11.89 -4.70
C ALA A 13 -0.88 13.31 -5.26
N ARG A 14 -0.90 13.47 -6.59
CA ARG A 14 -1.30 14.73 -7.24
C ARG A 14 -2.76 15.07 -6.94
N ALA A 15 -3.66 14.08 -6.94
CA ALA A 15 -5.05 14.28 -6.55
C ALA A 15 -5.17 14.75 -5.09
N ALA A 16 -4.38 14.17 -4.17
CA ALA A 16 -4.35 14.62 -2.77
C ALA A 16 -3.88 16.08 -2.64
N ARG A 17 -2.85 16.48 -3.38
CA ARG A 17 -2.42 17.90 -3.47
C ARG A 17 -3.54 18.79 -3.99
N LYS A 18 -4.17 18.42 -5.11
CA LYS A 18 -5.24 19.19 -5.73
C LYS A 18 -6.45 19.34 -4.80
N GLY A 19 -6.71 18.34 -3.97
CA GLY A 19 -7.71 18.38 -2.90
C GLY A 19 -7.34 19.26 -1.70
N GLY A 20 -6.18 19.92 -1.70
CA GLY A 20 -5.73 20.77 -0.59
C GLY A 20 -5.06 20.01 0.57
N GLY A 21 -4.66 18.75 0.35
CA GLY A 21 -3.95 17.97 1.38
C GLY A 21 -2.61 18.61 1.75
N ASN A 22 -2.28 18.63 3.04
CA ASN A 22 -1.04 19.25 3.54
C ASN A 22 0.16 18.29 3.54
N ALA A 23 -0.08 16.98 3.47
CA ALA A 23 0.93 15.95 3.41
C ALA A 23 0.32 14.65 2.86
N ILE A 24 1.17 13.73 2.43
CA ILE A 24 0.79 12.35 2.12
C ILE A 24 1.60 11.39 2.99
N SER A 25 1.05 10.21 3.21
CA SER A 25 1.81 9.12 3.82
C SER A 25 1.76 7.90 2.91
N LEU A 26 2.88 7.19 2.82
CA LEU A 26 3.15 6.10 1.90
C LEU A 26 3.90 4.97 2.64
N ILE A 27 3.67 3.70 2.38
CA ILE A 27 2.49 3.10 1.72
C ILE A 27 1.59 2.47 2.79
N ASN A 28 0.32 2.24 2.47
CA ASN A 28 -0.48 1.29 3.22
C ASN A 28 0.01 -0.15 2.92
N THR A 29 -0.63 -1.16 3.50
CA THR A 29 -0.27 -2.56 3.25
C THR A 29 -0.54 -3.00 1.81
N ILE A 30 0.23 -3.96 1.31
CA ILE A 30 -0.03 -4.62 0.03
C ILE A 30 -1.14 -5.65 0.26
N ASN A 31 -2.19 -5.64 -0.56
CA ASN A 31 -3.26 -6.61 -0.47
C ASN A 31 -2.73 -7.99 -0.88
N SER A 32 -2.88 -8.99 -0.03
CA SER A 32 -2.23 -10.30 -0.22
C SER A 32 -2.94 -11.41 0.52
N ILE A 33 -2.76 -12.64 0.03
CA ILE A 33 -2.91 -13.85 0.83
C ILE A 33 -1.51 -14.21 1.32
N THR A 34 -1.26 -14.12 2.62
CA THR A 34 0.09 -14.30 3.18
C THR A 34 0.42 -15.75 3.47
N GLN A 35 -0.60 -16.58 3.71
CA GLN A 35 -0.43 -17.97 4.08
C GLN A 35 -1.66 -18.78 3.65
N VAL A 36 -1.43 -20.02 3.26
CA VAL A 36 -2.47 -21.03 3.05
C VAL A 36 -2.10 -22.23 3.90
N ASN A 37 -3.05 -22.70 4.70
CA ASN A 37 -2.90 -23.93 5.44
C ASN A 37 -2.99 -25.11 4.46
N LEU A 38 -1.93 -25.92 4.39
CA LEU A 38 -1.83 -26.96 3.37
C LEU A 38 -2.64 -28.23 3.70
N GLU A 39 -3.13 -28.37 4.93
CA GLU A 39 -3.96 -29.52 5.32
C GLU A 39 -5.41 -29.35 4.88
N ASN A 40 -5.94 -28.13 5.02
CA ASN A 40 -7.35 -27.81 4.72
C ASN A 40 -7.53 -26.89 3.51
N LEU A 41 -6.43 -26.41 2.91
CA LEU A 41 -6.39 -25.49 1.75
C LEU A 41 -7.13 -24.17 1.97
N VAL A 42 -7.19 -23.70 3.23
CA VAL A 42 -7.81 -22.43 3.59
C VAL A 42 -6.75 -21.35 3.83
N PRO A 43 -6.94 -20.12 3.32
CA PRO A 43 -6.08 -18.98 3.66
C PRO A 43 -6.08 -18.65 5.16
N GLU A 44 -4.90 -18.29 5.70
CA GLU A 44 -4.74 -17.90 7.11
C GLU A 44 -4.44 -16.39 7.24
N PRO A 45 -4.93 -15.73 8.32
CA PRO A 45 -5.84 -16.26 9.34
C PRO A 45 -7.28 -16.41 8.82
N PHE A 46 -8.05 -17.29 9.45
CA PHE A 46 -9.49 -17.44 9.20
C PHE A 46 -10.30 -17.34 10.50
N VAL A 47 -11.54 -16.87 10.40
CA VAL A 47 -12.48 -16.78 11.52
C VAL A 47 -13.74 -17.53 11.14
N ALA A 48 -14.13 -18.53 11.96
CA ALA A 48 -15.27 -19.41 11.71
C ALA A 48 -15.26 -20.03 10.29
N GLY A 49 -14.09 -20.48 9.84
CA GLY A 49 -13.90 -21.08 8.51
C GLY A 49 -13.93 -20.11 7.33
N ARG A 50 -13.94 -18.79 7.57
CA ARG A 50 -13.94 -17.77 6.50
C ARG A 50 -12.66 -16.95 6.57
N SER A 51 -12.09 -16.64 5.41
CA SER A 51 -10.91 -15.78 5.27
C SER A 51 -11.11 -14.76 4.14
N THR A 52 -10.26 -13.75 4.13
CA THR A 52 -10.20 -12.69 3.12
C THR A 52 -8.74 -12.33 2.89
N HIS A 53 -8.46 -11.60 1.81
CA HIS A 53 -7.14 -11.03 1.64
C HIS A 53 -6.83 -10.06 2.79
N GLY A 54 -5.60 -10.10 3.26
CA GLY A 54 -5.08 -9.24 4.32
C GLY A 54 -4.07 -8.24 3.79
N GLY A 55 -3.59 -7.39 4.71
CA GLY A 55 -2.51 -6.47 4.43
C GLY A 55 -1.14 -7.08 4.73
N TYR A 56 -0.30 -7.26 3.70
CA TYR A 56 1.09 -7.63 3.87
C TYR A 56 1.95 -6.40 4.19
N CYS A 57 2.81 -6.53 5.19
CA CYS A 57 3.68 -5.48 5.71
C CYS A 57 5.03 -6.08 6.15
N GLY A 58 5.95 -5.22 6.60
CA GLY A 58 7.26 -5.62 7.09
C GLY A 58 8.38 -5.46 6.06
N PRO A 59 9.57 -6.03 6.33
CA PRO A 59 10.79 -5.76 5.56
C PRO A 59 10.68 -6.08 4.07
N ALA A 60 9.93 -7.12 3.70
CA ALA A 60 9.75 -7.53 2.30
C ALA A 60 9.04 -6.47 1.44
N VAL A 61 8.19 -5.63 2.06
CA VAL A 61 7.47 -4.56 1.37
C VAL A 61 8.33 -3.29 1.20
N LYS A 62 9.46 -3.17 1.91
CA LYS A 62 10.29 -1.97 1.94
C LYS A 62 10.77 -1.50 0.56
N PRO A 63 11.29 -2.37 -0.34
CA PRO A 63 11.73 -1.90 -1.66
C PRO A 63 10.60 -1.30 -2.49
N ILE A 64 9.39 -1.87 -2.41
CA ILE A 64 8.20 -1.38 -3.09
C ILE A 64 7.79 -0.02 -2.50
N ALA A 65 7.78 0.09 -1.16
CA ALA A 65 7.48 1.33 -0.47
C ALA A 65 8.45 2.46 -0.87
N LEU A 66 9.76 2.17 -0.88
CA LEU A 66 10.79 3.15 -1.24
C LEU A 66 10.67 3.61 -2.71
N ASN A 67 10.36 2.69 -3.63
CA ASN A 67 10.11 3.06 -5.02
C ASN A 67 8.91 4.02 -5.15
N MET A 68 7.81 3.74 -4.44
CA MET A 68 6.61 4.59 -4.46
C MET A 68 6.83 5.95 -3.79
N VAL A 69 7.57 5.97 -2.67
CA VAL A 69 7.99 7.23 -2.01
C VAL A 69 8.84 8.06 -2.96
N GLN A 70 9.85 7.46 -3.59
CA GLN A 70 10.72 8.16 -4.54
C GLN A 70 9.93 8.66 -5.75
N SER A 71 9.01 7.86 -6.30
CA SER A 71 8.19 8.26 -7.45
C SER A 71 7.32 9.48 -7.12
N CYS A 72 6.70 9.51 -5.94
CA CYS A 72 5.94 10.68 -5.48
C CYS A 72 6.83 11.88 -5.19
N ALA A 73 8.02 11.67 -4.62
CA ALA A 73 8.97 12.73 -4.27
C ALA A 73 9.59 13.39 -5.50
N ALA A 74 9.81 12.63 -6.58
CA ALA A 74 10.38 13.12 -7.83
C ALA A 74 9.38 13.92 -8.68
N ASP A 75 8.09 13.85 -8.34
CA ASP A 75 7.03 14.51 -9.10
C ASP A 75 6.80 15.95 -8.63
N ALA A 76 7.00 16.91 -9.54
CA ALA A 76 6.89 18.34 -9.23
C ALA A 76 5.47 18.78 -8.87
N GLU A 77 4.42 18.09 -9.37
CA GLU A 77 3.03 18.44 -9.06
C GLU A 77 2.60 17.92 -7.68
N VAL A 78 3.26 16.89 -7.15
CA VAL A 78 3.00 16.41 -5.79
C VAL A 78 3.51 17.42 -4.77
N SER A 79 4.83 17.67 -4.73
CA SER A 79 5.50 18.67 -3.88
C SER A 79 5.13 18.65 -2.37
N LEU A 80 4.46 17.59 -1.88
CA LEU A 80 3.96 17.50 -0.51
C LEU A 80 5.00 16.84 0.40
N PRO A 81 5.04 17.18 1.71
CA PRO A 81 5.72 16.35 2.69
C PRO A 81 5.22 14.90 2.64
N ILE A 82 6.17 13.96 2.72
CA ILE A 82 5.91 12.51 2.64
C ILE A 82 6.37 11.84 3.94
N SER A 83 5.52 10.99 4.51
CA SER A 83 5.86 10.09 5.63
C SER A 83 5.65 8.61 5.35
#